data_AF-W4VM76-F1
#
_entry.id   AF-W4VM76-F1
#
_cell.length_a   1.000
_cell.length_b   1.000
_cell.length_c   1.000
_cell.angle_alpha   90.00
_cell.angle_beta   90.00
_cell.angle_gamma   90.00
#
_symmetry.space_group_name_H-M   'P 1'
#
loop_
_entity.id
_entity.type
_entity.pdbx_description
1 polymer ?
#
loop_
_entity_poly.entity_id
_entity_poly.type
_entity_poly.pdbx_seq_one_letter_code
_entity_poly.pdbx_strand_id
1 'polypeptide(L)'
;MLKLLLIVLLSSSCLLLIACNAEDDSPPEDVTKTVDTTDEQEATEAGSNREQEAKKEGSSSEADMRFLEDIPEVPTDAAGFIDQKPGKYSEKNLVDKEVRDALVDDLSKLEPLTDQATEEEIEAYFKYAYSLVVKDFPDPENLVKEWEFQSFGNPDLPDSRYHFKENYNIEVILDASGSMAAVHDGKTLMETAKESILDFMAQVPEEANVSLRVYGHVGSSADSDKEASCKAIEQVYDYASYDQEAFQQEMDKVQPAAGRL
;
A
#
# COMPACT_ATOMS: atom_id res chain seq x y z
N MET A 1 51.93 0.35 -26.12
CA MET A 1 51.25 1.64 -26.39
C MET A 1 49.88 1.70 -25.71
N LEU A 2 48.88 0.89 -26.09
CA LEU A 2 47.51 0.98 -25.55
C LEU A 2 47.39 1.06 -24.01
N LYS A 3 48.12 0.22 -23.25
CA LYS A 3 48.14 0.27 -21.78
C LYS A 3 48.68 1.60 -21.19
N LEU A 4 49.57 2.30 -21.89
CA LEU A 4 50.07 3.61 -21.48
C LEU A 4 49.02 4.70 -21.76
N LEU A 5 48.28 4.57 -22.85
CA LEU A 5 47.18 5.47 -23.21
C LEU A 5 46.05 5.45 -22.16
N LEU A 6 45.67 4.25 -21.69
CA LEU A 6 44.67 4.10 -20.63
C LEU A 6 45.09 4.79 -19.32
N ILE A 7 46.35 4.67 -18.92
CA ILE A 7 46.84 5.27 -17.65
C ILE A 7 46.78 6.80 -17.71
N VAL A 8 47.14 7.40 -18.85
CA VAL A 8 47.04 8.86 -19.05
C VAL A 8 45.58 9.32 -19.03
N LEU A 9 44.68 8.60 -19.73
CA LEU A 9 43.24 8.87 -19.72
C LEU A 9 42.65 8.78 -18.31
N LEU A 10 43.01 7.76 -17.53
CA LEU A 10 42.52 7.58 -16.16
C LEU A 10 43.02 8.69 -15.22
N SER A 11 44.30 9.07 -15.32
CA SER A 11 44.87 10.17 -14.52
C SER A 11 44.29 11.54 -14.86
N SER A 12 43.86 11.75 -16.10
CA SER A 12 43.22 13.01 -16.54
C SER A 12 41.78 13.15 -16.02
N SER A 13 41.13 12.07 -15.59
CA SER A 13 39.75 12.10 -15.10
C SER A 13 39.67 12.61 -13.65
N CYS A 14 40.65 12.27 -12.81
CA CYS A 14 40.67 12.63 -11.38
C CYS A 14 40.91 14.12 -11.09
N LEU A 15 41.16 14.96 -12.10
CA LEU A 15 41.48 16.38 -11.95
C LEU A 15 40.28 17.33 -12.15
N LEU A 16 39.06 16.79 -12.38
CA LEU A 16 37.85 17.57 -12.68
C LEU A 16 36.78 17.58 -11.57
N LEU A 17 37.08 17.01 -10.38
CA LEU A 17 36.13 16.90 -9.25
C LEU A 17 36.43 17.83 -8.07
N ILE A 18 37.19 18.93 -8.29
CA ILE A 18 37.47 19.96 -7.27
C ILE A 18 37.16 21.35 -7.86
N ALA A 19 35.89 21.60 -8.17
CA ALA A 19 35.37 22.92 -8.50
C ALA A 19 33.85 22.99 -8.21
N CYS A 20 33.43 24.10 -7.58
CA CYS A 20 32.07 24.45 -7.11
C CYS A 20 31.74 24.03 -5.66
N ASN A 21 32.30 24.80 -4.72
CA ASN A 21 31.67 25.08 -3.44
C ASN A 21 31.41 26.59 -3.40
N ALA A 22 30.16 27.00 -3.20
CA ALA A 22 29.74 28.41 -3.26
C ALA A 22 28.55 28.61 -2.31
N GLU A 23 28.85 29.15 -1.13
CA GLU A 23 27.87 29.70 -0.20
C GLU A 23 27.46 31.10 -0.72
N ASP A 24 26.16 31.40 -0.70
CA ASP A 24 25.63 32.77 -0.81
C ASP A 24 24.65 32.95 0.36
N ASP A 25 24.78 34.07 1.08
CA ASP A 25 24.14 34.34 2.38
C ASP A 25 23.77 35.84 2.48
N SER A 26 22.94 36.21 3.46
CA SER A 26 22.40 37.55 3.75
C SER A 26 21.22 38.03 2.87
N PRO A 27 20.42 39.01 3.33
CA PRO A 27 19.78 39.11 4.65
C PRO A 27 18.28 39.53 4.55
N PRO A 28 17.51 39.55 5.67
CA PRO A 28 16.10 39.97 5.65
C PRO A 28 15.91 41.50 5.80
N GLU A 29 14.76 42.02 5.34
CA GLU A 29 14.27 43.36 5.69
C GLU A 29 13.20 43.32 6.79
N ASP A 30 13.44 44.04 7.89
CA ASP A 30 12.41 44.49 8.85
C ASP A 30 12.00 45.93 8.50
N VAL A 31 10.70 46.21 8.53
CA VAL A 31 10.19 47.59 8.59
C VAL A 31 9.12 47.67 9.67
N THR A 32 9.52 48.19 10.83
CA THR A 32 8.67 48.32 12.00
C THR A 32 7.83 49.61 12.01
N LYS A 33 6.62 49.52 12.60
CA LYS A 33 5.81 50.61 13.18
C LYS A 33 5.41 51.82 12.31
N THR A 34 4.10 52.06 12.28
CA THR A 34 3.55 53.26 12.95
C THR A 34 2.38 52.86 13.87
N VAL A 35 2.31 53.51 15.03
CA VAL A 35 1.14 53.51 15.91
C VAL A 35 0.52 54.90 15.79
N ASP A 36 -0.81 54.99 15.81
CA ASP A 36 -1.47 56.19 16.35
C ASP A 36 -2.75 55.79 17.10
N THR A 37 -3.17 56.64 18.03
CA THR A 37 -4.22 56.40 19.02
C THR A 37 -4.85 57.72 19.44
N THR A 38 -6.17 57.77 19.69
CA THR A 38 -6.83 58.40 20.87
C THR A 38 -8.36 58.37 20.69
N ASP A 39 -9.05 58.23 21.82
CA ASP A 39 -10.49 58.11 22.04
C ASP A 39 -11.32 59.39 21.82
N GLU A 40 -12.65 59.24 21.70
CA GLU A 40 -13.70 59.72 22.65
C GLU A 40 -15.08 59.27 22.06
N GLN A 41 -15.98 58.56 22.77
CA GLN A 41 -16.94 59.01 23.81
C GLN A 41 -17.82 60.22 23.39
N GLU A 42 -19.15 60.26 23.59
CA GLU A 42 -20.17 59.26 24.01
C GLU A 42 -21.59 59.73 23.51
N ALA A 43 -22.81 59.53 24.05
CA ALA A 43 -23.39 58.94 25.28
C ALA A 43 -24.92 58.69 25.12
N THR A 44 -25.50 57.68 25.82
CA THR A 44 -26.91 57.61 26.34
C THR A 44 -28.13 57.64 25.36
N GLU A 45 -29.35 57.15 25.65
CA GLU A 45 -30.03 56.27 26.65
C GLU A 45 -31.40 55.86 26.00
N ALA A 46 -32.31 54.97 26.44
CA ALA A 46 -32.49 53.92 27.47
C ALA A 46 -33.70 53.05 26.99
N GLY A 47 -34.17 51.94 27.58
CA GLY A 47 -33.85 51.16 28.79
C GLY A 47 -34.45 49.73 28.59
N SER A 48 -34.94 48.96 29.56
CA SER A 48 -35.09 49.10 31.02
C SER A 48 -34.93 47.73 31.70
N ASN A 49 -34.25 47.71 32.86
CA ASN A 49 -34.54 46.95 34.09
C ASN A 49 -35.84 46.10 34.13
N ARG A 50 -35.95 44.93 34.81
CA ARG A 50 -35.11 44.27 35.86
C ARG A 50 -35.62 42.83 36.15
N GLU A 51 -35.00 41.91 36.91
CA GLU A 51 -33.74 41.89 37.71
C GLU A 51 -33.08 40.47 37.70
N GLN A 52 -32.58 39.99 38.86
CA GLN A 52 -31.73 38.83 39.15
C GLN A 52 -32.50 37.52 39.48
N GLU A 53 -31.88 36.37 39.24
CA GLU A 53 -31.32 35.57 40.35
C GLU A 53 -30.07 34.80 39.88
N ALA A 54 -29.16 34.44 40.79
CA ALA A 54 -27.88 33.82 40.45
C ALA A 54 -27.51 32.68 41.40
N LYS A 55 -27.11 31.53 40.84
CA LYS A 55 -26.34 30.50 41.55
C LYS A 55 -25.20 30.01 40.69
N LYS A 56 -24.04 29.87 41.32
CA LYS A 56 -22.97 28.99 40.83
C LYS A 56 -23.43 27.55 41.00
N GLU A 57 -23.18 26.74 39.98
CA GLU A 57 -22.64 25.40 40.17
C GLU A 57 -21.48 25.28 39.19
N GLY A 58 -20.30 24.96 39.70
CA GLY A 58 -19.11 24.75 38.88
C GLY A 58 -19.05 23.29 38.50
N SER A 59 -19.41 22.95 37.26
CA SER A 59 -18.99 21.68 36.69
C SER A 59 -17.59 21.86 36.14
N SER A 60 -16.61 21.22 36.78
CA SER A 60 -15.41 20.81 36.06
C SER A 60 -15.87 19.89 34.93
N SER A 61 -15.43 20.10 33.69
CA SER A 61 -15.43 19.01 32.72
C SER A 61 -14.30 18.06 33.12
N GLU A 62 -14.61 17.12 34.02
CA GLU A 62 -14.03 15.79 33.88
C GLU A 62 -14.56 15.25 32.54
N ALA A 63 -13.90 15.63 31.44
CA ALA A 63 -14.23 15.17 30.10
C ALA A 63 -14.26 13.63 30.13
N ASP A 64 -15.24 13.01 29.45
CA ASP A 64 -15.58 11.59 29.63
C ASP A 64 -14.56 10.64 28.97
N MET A 65 -13.31 10.73 29.45
CA MET A 65 -12.11 10.01 29.02
C MET A 65 -12.18 8.50 29.33
N ARG A 66 -13.32 7.96 29.75
CA ARG A 66 -13.55 6.53 29.93
C ARG A 66 -13.25 5.71 28.68
N PHE A 67 -13.39 6.30 27.49
CA PHE A 67 -12.99 5.64 26.24
C PHE A 67 -11.47 5.42 26.10
N LEU A 68 -10.64 6.04 26.95
CA LEU A 68 -9.20 5.81 27.06
C LEU A 68 -8.85 4.62 27.99
N GLU A 69 -9.81 4.11 28.77
CA GLU A 69 -9.63 2.91 29.62
C GLU A 69 -9.45 1.64 28.76
N ASP A 70 -10.17 1.55 27.65
CA ASP A 70 -10.07 0.46 26.66
C ASP A 70 -8.83 0.56 25.76
N ILE A 71 -8.06 1.65 25.84
CA ILE A 71 -6.89 1.89 24.98
C ILE A 71 -5.62 1.34 25.67
N PRO A 72 -4.80 0.52 24.99
CA PRO A 72 -3.52 0.06 25.50
C PRO A 72 -2.58 1.22 25.87
N GLU A 73 -1.75 1.03 26.89
CA GLU A 73 -0.66 1.97 27.19
C GLU A 73 0.35 2.03 26.05
N VAL A 74 0.97 3.20 25.87
CA VAL A 74 2.03 3.38 24.87
C VAL A 74 3.26 2.56 25.29
N PRO A 75 3.80 1.70 24.41
CA PRO A 75 5.01 0.94 24.72
C PRO A 75 6.19 1.83 25.13
N THR A 76 6.87 1.44 26.21
CA THR A 76 8.10 2.07 26.70
C THR A 76 9.33 1.17 26.57
N ASP A 77 9.16 -0.07 26.12
CA ASP A 77 10.23 -1.02 25.83
C ASP A 77 10.08 -1.69 24.45
N ALA A 78 11.16 -2.29 23.98
CA ALA A 78 11.25 -2.87 22.63
C ALA A 78 10.33 -4.09 22.40
N ALA A 79 9.93 -4.83 23.45
CA ALA A 79 8.99 -5.94 23.29
C ALA A 79 7.58 -5.40 23.06
N GLY A 80 7.16 -4.42 23.86
CA GLY A 80 5.88 -3.74 23.65
C GLY A 80 5.77 -3.05 22.28
N PHE A 81 6.86 -2.49 21.75
CA PHE A 81 6.89 -1.91 20.40
C PHE A 81 6.81 -2.95 19.26
N ILE A 82 7.19 -4.20 19.51
CA ILE A 82 7.08 -5.30 18.54
C ILE A 82 5.68 -5.93 18.60
N ASP A 83 5.14 -6.15 19.80
CA ASP A 83 3.83 -6.77 20.03
C ASP A 83 2.64 -5.78 19.89
N GLN A 84 2.88 -4.53 19.48
CA GLN A 84 1.85 -3.49 19.37
C GLN A 84 0.90 -3.72 18.20
N LYS A 85 -0.38 -3.39 18.39
CA LYS A 85 -1.41 -3.54 17.36
C LYS A 85 -1.50 -2.29 16.48
N PRO A 86 -1.78 -2.43 15.17
CA PRO A 86 -2.01 -1.29 14.28
C PRO A 86 -3.23 -0.46 14.70
N GLY A 87 -3.07 0.85 14.70
CA GLY A 87 -4.13 1.83 14.94
C GLY A 87 -5.09 1.99 13.75
N LYS A 88 -6.23 2.67 13.98
CA LYS A 88 -7.32 2.88 13.00
C LYS A 88 -6.87 3.46 11.64
N TYR A 89 -5.76 4.20 11.62
CA TYR A 89 -5.22 4.89 10.44
C TYR A 89 -3.83 4.39 10.00
N SER A 90 -3.28 3.38 10.66
CA SER A 90 -1.94 2.78 10.43
C SER A 90 -1.56 2.51 8.95
N GLU A 91 -2.49 1.89 8.21
CA GLU A 91 -2.36 1.53 6.79
C GLU A 91 -2.86 2.62 5.84
N LYS A 92 -3.46 3.71 6.35
CA LYS A 92 -4.11 4.73 5.53
C LYS A 92 -3.13 5.83 5.14
N ASN A 93 -3.29 6.36 3.92
CA ASN A 93 -2.50 7.50 3.47
C ASN A 93 -2.99 8.79 4.15
N LEU A 94 -2.27 9.28 5.16
CA LEU A 94 -2.63 10.50 5.90
C LEU A 94 -2.53 11.81 5.08
N VAL A 95 -2.01 11.76 3.86
CA VAL A 95 -2.04 12.88 2.90
C VAL A 95 -3.40 12.99 2.22
N ASP A 96 -4.16 11.89 2.16
CA ASP A 96 -5.52 11.92 1.63
C ASP A 96 -6.44 12.78 2.52
N LYS A 97 -7.27 13.60 1.87
CA LYS A 97 -8.14 14.56 2.57
C LYS A 97 -9.16 13.84 3.45
N GLU A 98 -9.81 12.80 2.95
CA GLU A 98 -10.92 12.12 3.63
C GLU A 98 -10.39 11.33 4.83
N VAL A 99 -9.22 10.70 4.67
CA VAL A 99 -8.47 10.05 5.76
C VAL A 99 -8.08 11.06 6.84
N ARG A 100 -7.49 12.20 6.45
CA ARG A 100 -7.04 13.24 7.40
C ARG A 100 -8.21 13.90 8.12
N ASP A 101 -9.27 14.26 7.42
CA ASP A 101 -10.41 14.95 8.01
C ASP A 101 -11.16 14.02 8.98
N ALA A 102 -11.18 12.70 8.72
CA ALA A 102 -11.67 11.69 9.68
C ALA A 102 -10.73 11.48 10.89
N LEU A 103 -9.41 11.58 10.72
CA LEU A 103 -8.45 11.55 11.84
C LEU A 103 -8.62 12.77 12.76
N VAL A 104 -8.89 13.95 12.18
CA VAL A 104 -9.21 15.17 12.94
C VAL A 104 -10.55 15.04 13.68
N ASP A 105 -11.57 14.43 13.06
CA ASP A 105 -12.85 14.12 13.71
C ASP A 105 -12.66 13.21 14.95
N ASP A 106 -11.88 12.14 14.84
CA ASP A 106 -11.53 11.31 16.01
C ASP A 106 -10.79 12.11 17.08
N LEU A 107 -9.72 12.84 16.72
CA LEU A 107 -8.93 13.63 17.68
C LEU A 107 -9.77 14.71 18.39
N SER A 108 -10.82 15.25 17.73
CA SER A 108 -11.72 16.26 18.30
C SER A 108 -12.62 15.75 19.45
N LYS A 109 -12.57 14.45 19.77
CA LYS A 109 -13.24 13.86 20.94
C LYS A 109 -12.56 14.21 22.27
N LEU A 110 -11.30 14.64 22.23
CA LEU A 110 -10.63 15.26 23.37
C LEU A 110 -10.85 16.77 23.32
N GLU A 111 -11.10 17.39 24.48
CA GLU A 111 -11.13 18.85 24.59
C GLU A 111 -9.73 19.41 24.23
N PRO A 112 -9.64 20.56 23.52
CA PRO A 112 -8.34 21.14 23.16
C PRO A 112 -7.51 21.47 24.41
N LEU A 113 -6.27 20.98 24.45
CA LEU A 113 -5.32 21.28 25.54
C LEU A 113 -5.12 22.79 25.69
N THR A 114 -5.02 23.24 26.94
CA THR A 114 -4.75 24.65 27.28
C THR A 114 -3.28 24.87 27.66
N ASP A 115 -2.83 26.12 27.72
CA ASP A 115 -1.49 26.50 28.23
C ASP A 115 -1.24 26.11 29.71
N GLN A 116 -2.25 25.55 30.39
CA GLN A 116 -2.21 25.10 31.78
C GLN A 116 -2.53 23.59 31.92
N ALA A 117 -2.53 22.84 30.82
CA ALA A 117 -2.73 21.40 30.84
C ALA A 117 -1.73 20.66 31.75
N THR A 118 -2.22 19.66 32.46
CA THR A 118 -1.45 18.78 33.32
C THR A 118 -0.73 17.69 32.52
N GLU A 119 0.30 17.08 33.13
CA GLU A 119 1.00 15.93 32.52
C GLU A 119 0.02 14.78 32.20
N GLU A 120 -0.96 14.53 33.07
CA GLU A 120 -1.98 13.48 32.90
C GLU A 120 -2.86 13.74 31.66
N GLU A 121 -3.24 15.00 31.39
CA GLU A 121 -3.98 15.39 30.18
C GLU A 121 -3.11 15.28 28.91
N ILE A 122 -1.81 15.60 29.02
CA ILE A 122 -0.85 15.49 27.90
C ILE A 122 -0.57 14.02 27.56
N GLU A 123 -0.35 13.17 28.57
CA GLU A 123 -0.19 11.72 28.41
C GLU A 123 -1.46 11.09 27.83
N ALA A 124 -2.65 11.46 28.31
CA ALA A 124 -3.93 11.02 27.75
C ALA A 124 -4.10 11.40 26.27
N TYR A 125 -3.75 12.65 25.91
CA TYR A 125 -3.80 13.13 24.52
C TYR A 125 -2.82 12.38 23.61
N PHE A 126 -1.58 12.18 24.09
CA PHE A 126 -0.56 11.42 23.35
C PHE A 126 -0.96 9.95 23.20
N LYS A 127 -1.42 9.28 24.26
CA LYS A 127 -1.92 7.90 24.25
C LYS A 127 -3.03 7.72 23.22
N TYR A 128 -4.00 8.65 23.17
CA TYR A 128 -5.07 8.58 22.18
C TYR A 128 -4.55 8.77 20.75
N ALA A 129 -3.80 9.84 20.50
CA ALA A 129 -3.24 10.12 19.17
C ALA A 129 -2.36 8.96 18.66
N TYR A 130 -1.54 8.38 19.54
CA TYR A 130 -0.73 7.19 19.27
C TYR A 130 -1.59 6.01 18.82
N SER A 131 -2.64 5.67 19.59
CA SER A 131 -3.54 4.55 19.30
C SER A 131 -4.27 4.66 17.94
N LEU A 132 -4.42 5.88 17.40
CA LEU A 132 -5.03 6.10 16.09
C LEU A 132 -4.06 5.82 14.93
N VAL A 133 -2.77 6.13 15.08
CA VAL A 133 -1.79 6.16 13.96
C VAL A 133 -0.66 5.13 14.05
N VAL A 134 -0.45 4.49 15.21
CA VAL A 134 0.58 3.47 15.44
C VAL A 134 0.54 2.37 14.40
N LYS A 135 1.70 1.93 13.91
CA LYS A 135 1.81 0.83 12.94
C LYS A 135 2.18 -0.48 13.60
N ASP A 136 1.66 -1.56 13.03
CA ASP A 136 2.14 -2.92 13.29
C ASP A 136 3.65 -3.03 13.00
N PHE A 137 4.34 -3.92 13.71
CA PHE A 137 5.71 -4.32 13.39
C PHE A 137 5.65 -5.70 12.72
N PRO A 138 5.69 -5.79 11.38
CA PRO A 138 5.48 -7.07 10.70
C PRO A 138 6.57 -8.08 11.07
N ASP A 139 6.14 -9.31 11.34
CA ASP A 139 7.01 -10.45 11.63
C ASP A 139 8.18 -10.51 10.61
N PRO A 140 9.44 -10.45 11.06
CA PRO A 140 10.59 -10.48 10.17
C PRO A 140 10.67 -11.78 9.36
N GLU A 141 10.07 -12.90 9.80
CA GLU A 141 9.95 -14.08 8.95
C GLU A 141 9.11 -13.81 7.70
N ASN A 142 8.11 -12.91 7.73
CA ASN A 142 7.30 -12.60 6.55
C ASN A 142 8.09 -11.76 5.54
N LEU A 143 8.92 -10.82 6.00
CA LEU A 143 9.87 -10.10 5.14
C LEU A 143 10.91 -11.05 4.53
N VAL A 144 11.42 -12.01 5.31
CA VAL A 144 12.32 -13.06 4.80
C VAL A 144 11.61 -13.96 3.78
N LYS A 145 10.37 -14.41 4.03
CA LYS A 145 9.57 -15.21 3.09
C LYS A 145 9.28 -14.44 1.79
N GLU A 146 9.01 -13.14 1.88
CA GLU A 146 8.80 -12.29 0.70
C GLU A 146 10.10 -12.14 -0.11
N TRP A 147 11.25 -11.89 0.54
CA TRP A 147 12.54 -11.85 -0.14
C TRP A 147 12.98 -13.21 -0.70
N GLU A 148 12.70 -14.33 -0.01
CA GLU A 148 12.91 -15.69 -0.50
C GLU A 148 12.06 -15.98 -1.74
N PHE A 149 10.81 -15.50 -1.78
CA PHE A 149 9.92 -15.62 -2.94
C PHE A 149 10.38 -14.74 -4.12
N GLN A 150 10.67 -13.46 -3.87
CA GLN A 150 11.18 -12.52 -4.87
C GLN A 150 12.55 -12.94 -5.44
N SER A 151 13.36 -13.64 -4.64
CA SER A 151 14.67 -14.16 -5.08
C SER A 151 14.60 -15.59 -5.65
N PHE A 152 13.42 -16.22 -5.70
CA PHE A 152 13.29 -17.60 -6.14
C PHE A 152 13.68 -17.72 -7.63
N GLY A 153 14.72 -18.50 -7.90
CA GLY A 153 15.36 -18.62 -9.21
C GLY A 153 16.76 -17.98 -9.28
N ASN A 154 17.07 -16.99 -8.43
CA ASN A 154 18.35 -16.28 -8.49
C ASN A 154 19.54 -17.23 -8.18
N PRO A 155 20.47 -17.47 -9.14
CA PRO A 155 21.58 -18.41 -8.96
C PRO A 155 22.67 -17.91 -8.00
N ASP A 156 22.72 -16.61 -7.70
CA ASP A 156 23.73 -16.01 -6.80
C ASP A 156 23.35 -16.14 -5.31
N LEU A 157 22.21 -16.77 -4.97
CA LEU A 157 21.81 -16.98 -3.59
C LEU A 157 22.72 -17.97 -2.84
N PRO A 158 22.90 -17.80 -1.51
CA PRO A 158 23.70 -18.73 -0.69
C PRO A 158 23.01 -20.07 -0.40
N ASP A 159 21.70 -20.20 -0.61
CA ASP A 159 20.94 -21.42 -0.39
C ASP A 159 20.33 -21.95 -1.70
N SER A 160 20.82 -23.10 -2.15
CA SER A 160 20.44 -23.72 -3.42
C SER A 160 19.04 -24.35 -3.44
N ARG A 161 18.29 -24.32 -2.33
CA ARG A 161 16.86 -24.67 -2.32
C ARG A 161 16.01 -23.66 -3.12
N TYR A 162 16.50 -22.42 -3.25
CA TYR A 162 15.84 -21.28 -3.91
C TYR A 162 16.45 -20.94 -5.27
N HIS A 163 17.49 -21.66 -5.71
CA HIS A 163 17.99 -21.57 -7.09
C HIS A 163 16.96 -22.14 -8.08
N PHE A 164 17.03 -21.74 -9.35
CA PHE A 164 16.43 -22.54 -10.42
C PHE A 164 17.07 -23.94 -10.41
N LYS A 165 16.26 -24.96 -10.17
CA LYS A 165 16.67 -26.36 -10.35
C LYS A 165 16.80 -26.64 -11.85
N GLU A 166 17.69 -27.56 -12.23
CA GLU A 166 17.99 -27.93 -13.63
C GLU A 166 16.79 -28.43 -14.46
N ASN A 167 15.61 -28.54 -13.86
CA ASN A 167 14.35 -28.84 -14.54
C ASN A 167 13.32 -27.79 -14.12
N TYR A 168 13.13 -26.76 -14.95
CA TYR A 168 12.03 -25.80 -14.78
C TYR A 168 10.75 -26.44 -15.33
N ASN A 169 9.63 -26.32 -14.61
CA ASN A 169 8.37 -26.97 -14.98
C ASN A 169 7.21 -26.00 -14.75
N ILE A 170 6.39 -25.78 -15.78
CA ILE A 170 5.29 -24.81 -15.79
C ILE A 170 3.98 -25.54 -16.06
N GLU A 171 3.01 -25.34 -15.17
CA GLU A 171 1.63 -25.76 -15.36
C GLU A 171 0.78 -24.52 -15.62
N VAL A 172 0.28 -24.37 -16.84
CA VAL A 172 -0.74 -23.35 -17.16
C VAL A 172 -2.11 -23.97 -16.95
N ILE A 173 -2.94 -23.36 -16.10
CA ILE A 173 -4.33 -23.79 -15.87
C ILE A 173 -5.26 -22.67 -16.36
N LEU A 174 -5.99 -22.94 -17.44
CA LEU A 174 -6.86 -21.98 -18.12
C LEU A 174 -8.35 -22.26 -17.82
N ASP A 175 -9.03 -21.24 -17.32
CA ASP A 175 -10.49 -21.21 -17.23
C ASP A 175 -11.09 -21.07 -18.64
N ALA A 176 -12.00 -21.97 -19.00
CA ALA A 176 -12.78 -21.93 -20.23
C ALA A 176 -14.30 -21.97 -19.97
N SER A 177 -14.73 -21.53 -18.79
CA SER A 177 -16.15 -21.32 -18.47
C SER A 177 -16.77 -20.24 -19.36
N GLY A 178 -18.10 -20.26 -19.49
CA GLY A 178 -18.83 -19.26 -20.31
C GLY A 178 -18.66 -17.81 -19.86
N SER A 179 -18.20 -17.57 -18.63
CA SER A 179 -17.78 -16.24 -18.12
C SER A 179 -16.68 -15.61 -18.98
N MET A 180 -15.79 -16.44 -19.55
CA MET A 180 -14.63 -15.99 -20.32
C MET A 180 -15.00 -15.40 -21.69
N ALA A 181 -16.26 -15.54 -22.12
CA ALA A 181 -16.81 -14.85 -23.30
C ALA A 181 -17.24 -13.39 -23.01
N ALA A 182 -17.19 -12.92 -21.76
CA ALA A 182 -17.46 -11.52 -21.44
C ALA A 182 -16.43 -10.59 -22.08
N VAL A 183 -16.85 -9.40 -22.52
CA VAL A 183 -16.00 -8.43 -23.23
C VAL A 183 -15.57 -7.28 -22.33
N HIS A 184 -14.27 -6.95 -22.36
CA HIS A 184 -13.66 -5.81 -21.70
C HIS A 184 -12.71 -5.11 -22.70
N ASP A 185 -12.77 -3.79 -22.79
CA ASP A 185 -11.98 -2.95 -23.72
C ASP A 185 -11.88 -3.44 -25.18
N GLY A 186 -12.93 -4.12 -25.64
CA GLY A 186 -13.07 -4.61 -27.02
C GLY A 186 -12.55 -6.03 -27.28
N LYS A 187 -11.99 -6.72 -26.27
CA LYS A 187 -11.59 -8.14 -26.32
C LYS A 187 -12.42 -8.97 -25.34
N THR A 188 -12.57 -10.27 -25.59
CA THR A 188 -13.07 -11.20 -24.57
C THR A 188 -12.04 -11.45 -23.47
N LEU A 189 -12.49 -11.81 -22.27
CA LEU A 189 -11.59 -12.22 -21.18
C LEU A 189 -10.74 -13.44 -21.60
N MET A 190 -11.26 -14.32 -22.45
CA MET A 190 -10.50 -15.42 -23.06
C MET A 190 -9.36 -14.91 -23.94
N GLU A 191 -9.59 -13.96 -24.84
CA GLU A 191 -8.53 -13.39 -25.69
C GLU A 191 -7.44 -12.72 -24.84
N THR A 192 -7.83 -11.87 -23.87
CA THR A 192 -6.87 -11.22 -22.95
C THR A 192 -6.09 -12.23 -22.11
N ALA A 193 -6.72 -13.32 -21.67
CA ALA A 193 -6.03 -14.40 -20.94
C ALA A 193 -5.03 -15.15 -21.83
N LYS A 194 -5.40 -15.49 -23.08
CA LYS A 194 -4.50 -16.13 -24.05
C LYS A 194 -3.29 -15.25 -24.33
N GLU A 195 -3.49 -13.97 -24.64
CA GLU A 195 -2.41 -13.00 -24.86
C GLU A 195 -1.47 -12.92 -23.66
N SER A 196 -2.02 -12.77 -22.44
CA SER A 196 -1.23 -12.70 -21.20
C SER A 196 -0.38 -13.95 -20.96
N ILE A 197 -0.92 -15.13 -21.27
CA ILE A 197 -0.18 -16.40 -21.16
C ILE A 197 0.92 -16.47 -22.23
N LEU A 198 0.64 -16.08 -23.47
CA LEU A 198 1.60 -16.13 -24.57
C LEU A 198 2.76 -15.14 -24.37
N ASP A 199 2.48 -13.93 -23.88
CA ASP A 199 3.49 -12.94 -23.50
C ASP A 199 4.38 -13.43 -22.34
N PHE A 200 3.81 -14.17 -21.38
CA PHE A 200 4.59 -14.85 -20.34
C PHE A 200 5.44 -15.99 -20.92
N MET A 201 4.85 -16.87 -21.74
CA MET A 201 5.55 -18.01 -22.33
C MET A 201 6.67 -17.59 -23.30
N ALA A 202 6.57 -16.43 -23.94
CA ALA A 202 7.65 -15.84 -24.75
C ALA A 202 8.89 -15.41 -23.93
N GLN A 203 8.81 -15.42 -22.60
CA GLN A 203 9.92 -15.11 -21.67
C GLN A 203 10.46 -16.36 -20.95
N VAL A 204 9.91 -17.54 -21.23
CA VAL A 204 10.28 -18.81 -20.59
C VAL A 204 11.55 -19.41 -21.24
N PRO A 205 12.51 -19.95 -20.46
CA PRO A 205 13.70 -20.62 -21.01
C PRO A 205 13.37 -21.86 -21.84
N GLU A 206 14.20 -22.18 -22.85
CA GLU A 206 14.03 -23.37 -23.72
C GLU A 206 14.12 -24.69 -22.92
N GLU A 207 14.81 -24.68 -21.78
CA GLU A 207 14.96 -25.80 -20.86
C GLU A 207 13.71 -26.09 -19.99
N ALA A 208 12.64 -25.31 -20.16
CA ALA A 208 11.39 -25.48 -19.42
C ALA A 208 10.49 -26.56 -20.01
N ASN A 209 10.02 -27.49 -19.17
CA ASN A 209 8.86 -28.31 -19.49
C ASN A 209 7.58 -27.51 -19.22
N VAL A 210 6.62 -27.59 -20.13
CA VAL A 210 5.35 -26.86 -20.07
C VAL A 210 4.20 -27.84 -20.23
N SER A 211 3.11 -27.60 -19.53
CA SER A 211 1.82 -28.31 -19.64
C SER A 211 0.68 -27.31 -19.65
N LEU A 212 -0.36 -27.58 -20.45
CA LEU A 212 -1.58 -26.77 -20.52
C LEU A 212 -2.78 -27.61 -20.11
N ARG A 213 -3.43 -27.17 -19.04
CA ARG A 213 -4.66 -27.75 -18.49
C ARG A 213 -5.81 -26.77 -18.68
N VAL A 214 -6.95 -27.28 -19.13
CA VAL A 214 -8.17 -26.51 -19.37
C VAL A 214 -9.27 -27.08 -18.47
N TYR A 215 -10.09 -26.20 -17.88
CA TYR A 215 -11.28 -26.61 -17.16
C TYR A 215 -12.51 -25.79 -17.56
N GLY A 216 -13.70 -26.37 -17.40
CA GLY A 216 -14.95 -25.67 -17.65
C GLY A 216 -15.34 -25.51 -19.13
N HIS A 217 -14.53 -26.01 -20.08
CA HIS A 217 -14.79 -26.01 -21.52
C HIS A 217 -15.92 -26.95 -21.95
N VAL A 218 -16.30 -27.92 -21.11
CA VAL A 218 -17.36 -28.89 -21.38
C VAL A 218 -18.67 -28.51 -20.69
N GLY A 219 -19.79 -28.69 -21.39
CA GLY A 219 -21.14 -28.41 -20.89
C GLY A 219 -21.68 -27.04 -21.33
N SER A 220 -22.76 -26.59 -20.69
CA SER A 220 -23.32 -25.25 -20.85
C SER A 220 -23.26 -24.46 -19.54
N SER A 221 -23.52 -23.15 -19.56
CA SER A 221 -23.64 -22.35 -18.33
C SER A 221 -24.95 -22.57 -17.54
N ALA A 222 -25.69 -23.64 -17.81
CA ALA A 222 -26.88 -24.00 -17.04
C ALA A 222 -26.52 -24.59 -15.67
N ASP A 223 -27.32 -24.31 -14.64
CA ASP A 223 -27.08 -24.82 -13.28
C ASP A 223 -27.09 -26.36 -13.17
N SER A 224 -27.74 -27.05 -14.12
CA SER A 224 -27.71 -28.51 -14.28
C SER A 224 -26.34 -29.05 -14.70
N ASP A 225 -25.56 -28.24 -15.40
CA ASP A 225 -24.35 -28.68 -16.12
C ASP A 225 -23.08 -28.27 -15.36
N LYS A 226 -23.18 -27.31 -14.42
CA LYS A 226 -22.05 -26.79 -13.62
C LYS A 226 -21.23 -27.90 -12.97
N GLU A 227 -21.85 -28.92 -12.40
CA GLU A 227 -21.10 -30.02 -11.76
C GLU A 227 -20.34 -30.90 -12.78
N ALA A 228 -20.84 -31.03 -14.01
CA ALA A 228 -20.12 -31.70 -15.09
C ALA A 228 -18.99 -30.83 -15.65
N SER A 229 -19.25 -29.53 -15.83
CA SER A 229 -18.30 -28.53 -16.32
C SER A 229 -17.10 -28.38 -15.37
N CYS A 230 -17.34 -28.26 -14.06
CA CYS A 230 -16.27 -28.18 -13.05
C CYS A 230 -15.50 -29.50 -12.84
N LYS A 231 -16.00 -30.64 -13.35
CA LYS A 231 -15.29 -31.94 -13.32
C LYS A 231 -14.55 -32.24 -14.62
N ALA A 232 -14.87 -31.55 -15.71
CA ALA A 232 -14.16 -31.64 -16.97
C ALA A 232 -12.87 -30.82 -16.90
N ILE A 233 -11.82 -31.48 -16.41
CA ILE A 233 -10.46 -30.98 -16.37
C ILE A 233 -9.66 -31.81 -17.37
N GLU A 234 -9.16 -31.18 -18.44
CA GLU A 234 -8.44 -31.84 -19.53
C GLU A 234 -7.04 -31.26 -19.66
N GLN A 235 -6.06 -32.12 -19.96
CA GLN A 235 -4.69 -31.71 -20.24
C GLN A 235 -4.50 -31.75 -21.75
N VAL A 236 -4.43 -30.57 -22.38
CA VAL A 236 -4.41 -30.42 -23.85
C VAL A 236 -2.98 -30.34 -24.40
N TYR A 237 -2.02 -29.93 -23.58
CA TYR A 237 -0.58 -30.01 -23.85
C TYR A 237 0.07 -30.74 -22.66
N ASP A 238 0.81 -31.82 -22.92
CA ASP A 238 1.49 -32.63 -21.89
C ASP A 238 2.89 -32.09 -21.58
N TYR A 239 3.48 -32.49 -20.45
CA TYR A 239 4.78 -32.00 -19.97
C TYR A 239 5.90 -32.28 -20.98
N ALA A 240 6.22 -31.27 -21.79
CA ALA A 240 7.24 -31.30 -22.84
C ALA A 240 7.97 -29.96 -22.90
N SER A 241 9.17 -29.94 -23.47
CA SER A 241 9.89 -28.70 -23.78
C SER A 241 9.00 -27.72 -24.56
N TYR A 242 9.11 -26.42 -24.28
CA TYR A 242 8.23 -25.42 -24.86
C TYR A 242 8.36 -25.33 -26.39
N ASP A 243 7.32 -25.71 -27.11
CA ASP A 243 7.15 -25.45 -28.55
C ASP A 243 6.05 -24.40 -28.73
N GLN A 244 6.43 -23.19 -29.18
CA GLN A 244 5.53 -22.07 -29.34
C GLN A 244 4.41 -22.34 -30.36
N GLU A 245 4.70 -23.02 -31.47
CA GLU A 245 3.70 -23.27 -32.52
C GLU A 245 2.69 -24.32 -32.06
N ALA A 246 3.14 -25.38 -31.40
CA ALA A 246 2.27 -26.42 -30.85
C ALA A 246 1.43 -25.91 -29.67
N PHE A 247 2.04 -25.13 -28.76
CA PHE A 247 1.33 -24.55 -27.61
C PHE A 247 0.28 -23.53 -28.05
N GLN A 248 0.58 -22.68 -29.05
CA GLN A 248 -0.42 -21.80 -29.68
C GLN A 248 -1.57 -22.60 -30.31
N GLN A 249 -1.26 -23.69 -31.02
CA GLN A 249 -2.29 -24.53 -31.65
C GLN A 249 -3.25 -25.16 -30.63
N GLU A 250 -2.77 -25.62 -29.47
CA GLU A 250 -3.67 -26.07 -28.39
C GLU A 250 -4.45 -24.90 -27.77
N MET A 251 -3.80 -23.76 -27.55
CA MET A 251 -4.42 -22.54 -27.02
C MET A 251 -5.59 -22.07 -27.91
N ASP A 252 -5.44 -22.08 -29.23
CA ASP A 252 -6.45 -21.60 -30.19
C ASP A 252 -7.72 -22.47 -30.19
N LYS A 253 -7.58 -23.79 -29.95
CA LYS A 253 -8.70 -24.73 -29.83
C LYS A 253 -9.56 -24.46 -28.60
N VAL A 254 -9.00 -23.87 -27.54
CA VAL A 254 -9.76 -23.52 -26.32
C VAL A 254 -10.75 -22.42 -26.64
N GLN A 255 -12.03 -22.68 -26.36
CA GLN A 255 -13.13 -21.73 -26.52
C GLN A 255 -13.94 -21.70 -25.22
N PRO A 256 -14.54 -20.57 -24.82
CA PRO A 256 -15.45 -20.53 -23.69
C PRO A 256 -16.63 -21.48 -23.91
N ALA A 257 -17.00 -22.26 -22.90
CA ALA A 257 -18.19 -23.10 -22.94
C ALA A 257 -19.45 -22.28 -23.18
N ALA A 258 -20.46 -22.90 -23.78
CA ALA A 258 -21.66 -22.22 -24.26
C ALA A 258 -22.43 -21.52 -23.12
N GLY A 259 -22.19 -20.21 -22.99
CA GLY A 259 -22.90 -19.32 -22.09
C GLY A 259 -24.33 -19.05 -22.58
N ARG A 260 -25.23 -18.72 -21.64
CA ARG A 260 -26.44 -17.97 -21.99
C ARG A 260 -26.05 -16.56 -22.44
N LEU A 261 -26.32 -16.28 -23.72
CA LEU A 261 -26.58 -14.93 -24.23
C LEU A 261 -27.97 -14.46 -23.80
#